data_AF-A0A6A2XRM7-F1
#
_entry.id   AF-A0A6A2XRM7-F1
#
_cell.length_a   1.000
_cell.length_b   1.000
_cell.length_c   1.000
_cell.angle_alpha   90.00
_cell.angle_beta   90.00
_cell.angle_gamma   90.00
#
_symmetry.space_group_name_H-M   'P 1'
#
loop_
_entity.id
_entity.type
_entity.pdbx_description
1 polymer ?
#
loop_
_entity_poly.entity_id
_entity_poly.type
_entity_poly.pdbx_seq_one_letter_code
_entity_poly.pdbx_strand_id
1 'polypeptide(L)'
;MASTQQVEAGITAPAPDVVGNAFVDQYYLILHKYPELLHRFYHDSSKIGRPEENGIMSIKTTMQSINEKTLALGYGEFTTKITSVDAQDSHNGGVVVLVTVY
;
A
#
# COMPACT_ATOMS: atom_id res chain seq x y z
N MET A 1 -35.48 -24.81 24.47
CA MET A 1 -34.32 -24.22 25.15
C MET A 1 -33.32 -23.82 24.07
N ALA A 2 -33.40 -22.57 23.58
CA ALA A 2 -32.41 -22.05 22.65
C ALA A 2 -31.37 -21.29 23.49
N SER A 3 -30.18 -21.87 23.62
CA SER A 3 -29.05 -21.18 24.25
C SER A 3 -28.56 -20.10 23.29
N THR A 4 -28.73 -18.85 23.66
CA THR A 4 -28.07 -17.71 23.03
C THR A 4 -26.57 -17.83 23.26
N GLN A 5 -25.81 -18.04 22.20
CA GLN A 5 -24.36 -18.01 22.23
C GLN A 5 -23.92 -16.54 22.24
N GLN A 6 -23.34 -16.13 23.35
CA GLN A 6 -22.77 -14.82 23.61
C GLN A 6 -21.52 -14.65 22.73
N VAL A 7 -21.51 -13.64 21.87
CA VAL A 7 -20.30 -13.25 21.11
C VAL A 7 -19.36 -12.48 22.04
N GLU A 8 -18.19 -13.07 22.28
CA GLU A 8 -17.02 -12.42 22.88
C GLU A 8 -16.71 -11.14 22.09
N ALA A 9 -16.49 -10.02 22.78
CA ALA A 9 -16.05 -8.77 22.17
C ALA A 9 -14.58 -8.91 21.74
N GLY A 10 -14.37 -9.63 20.63
CA GLY A 10 -13.08 -9.76 19.96
C GLY A 10 -12.69 -8.45 19.27
N ILE A 11 -11.39 -8.20 19.17
CA ILE A 11 -10.83 -7.04 18.45
C ILE A 11 -11.41 -7.03 17.03
N THR A 12 -12.31 -6.08 16.77
CA THR A 12 -12.88 -5.88 15.44
C THR A 12 -11.79 -5.36 14.52
N ALA A 13 -11.65 -5.96 13.34
CA ALA A 13 -10.74 -5.45 12.32
C ALA A 13 -11.07 -3.96 12.03
N PRO A 14 -10.05 -3.09 11.87
CA PRO A 14 -10.30 -1.69 11.53
C PRO A 14 -11.05 -1.58 10.20
N ALA A 15 -11.89 -0.56 10.07
CA ALA A 15 -12.60 -0.28 8.83
C ALA A 15 -11.61 0.03 7.68
N PRO A 16 -11.96 -0.30 6.42
CA PRO A 16 -11.04 -0.20 5.28
C PRO A 16 -10.55 1.23 5.04
N ASP A 17 -11.36 2.25 5.34
CA ASP A 17 -10.99 3.67 5.28
C ASP A 17 -9.89 4.00 6.30
N VAL A 18 -9.98 3.48 7.52
CA VAL A 18 -8.94 3.66 8.55
C VAL A 18 -7.63 3.00 8.11
N VAL A 19 -7.70 1.77 7.59
CA VAL A 19 -6.52 1.05 7.08
C VAL A 19 -5.89 1.77 5.88
N GLY A 20 -6.72 2.17 4.91
CA GLY A 20 -6.28 2.81 3.67
C GLY A 20 -5.62 4.16 3.93
N ASN A 21 -6.23 5.03 4.75
CA ASN A 21 -5.64 6.32 5.09
C ASN A 21 -4.29 6.17 5.81
N ALA A 22 -4.22 5.29 6.83
CA ALA A 22 -2.98 5.05 7.55
C ALA A 22 -1.89 4.45 6.64
N PHE A 23 -2.27 3.55 5.73
CA PHE A 23 -1.35 3.00 4.73
C PHE A 23 -0.81 4.08 3.80
N VAL A 24 -1.66 4.95 3.24
CA VAL A 24 -1.24 6.02 2.32
C VAL A 24 -0.29 6.99 3.01
N ASP A 25 -0.61 7.43 4.24
CA ASP A 25 0.24 8.33 5.01
C ASP A 25 1.63 7.74 5.23
N GLN A 26 1.71 6.47 5.64
CA GLN A 26 2.99 5.79 5.86
C GLN A 26 3.73 5.52 4.55
N TYR A 27 3.03 5.06 3.52
CA TYR A 27 3.61 4.70 2.23
C TYR A 27 4.30 5.91 1.60
N TYR A 28 3.62 7.05 1.51
CA TYR A 28 4.20 8.24 0.90
C TYR A 28 5.19 8.96 1.81
N LEU A 29 5.05 8.87 3.15
CA LEU A 29 6.09 9.34 4.05
C LEU A 29 7.41 8.58 3.81
N ILE A 30 7.34 7.25 3.76
CA ILE A 30 8.50 6.37 3.56
C ILE A 30 9.05 6.53 2.14
N LEU A 31 8.19 6.59 1.12
CA LEU A 31 8.60 6.76 -0.27
C LEU A 31 9.52 7.98 -0.46
N HIS A 32 9.20 9.12 0.16
CA HIS A 32 9.98 10.33 0.01
C HIS A 32 11.15 10.43 1.00
N LYS A 33 10.95 10.05 2.27
CA LYS A 33 11.98 10.26 3.30
C LYS A 33 12.94 9.10 3.48
N TYR A 34 12.49 7.88 3.22
CA TYR A 34 13.21 6.64 3.47
C TYR A 34 12.95 5.62 2.34
N PRO A 35 13.22 5.97 1.05
CA PRO A 35 12.88 5.13 -0.10
C PRO A 35 13.50 3.72 -0.01
N GLU A 36 14.64 3.58 0.66
CA GLU A 36 15.32 2.31 0.93
C GLU A 36 14.52 1.37 1.85
N LEU A 37 13.50 1.85 2.57
CA LEU A 37 12.64 1.06 3.43
C LEU A 37 11.31 0.69 2.77
N LEU A 38 10.96 1.28 1.64
CA LEU A 38 9.65 1.10 0.99
C LEU A 38 9.38 -0.37 0.64
N HIS A 39 10.41 -1.11 0.23
CA HIS A 39 10.28 -2.52 -0.16
C HIS A 39 9.71 -3.40 0.97
N ARG A 40 9.76 -2.95 2.23
CA ARG A 40 9.22 -3.66 3.40
C ARG A 40 7.69 -3.70 3.45
N PHE A 41 6.99 -2.90 2.64
CA PHE A 41 5.54 -3.04 2.44
C PHE A 41 5.15 -4.22 1.53
N TYR A 42 6.14 -4.89 0.94
CA TYR A 42 5.92 -5.93 -0.06
C TYR A 42 6.45 -7.28 0.44
N HIS A 43 5.90 -8.35 -0.12
CA HIS A 43 6.45 -9.71 -0.04
C HIS A 43 7.06 -10.11 -1.38
N ASP A 44 7.79 -11.23 -1.41
CA ASP A 44 8.44 -11.65 -2.65
C ASP A 44 7.46 -11.98 -3.79
N SER A 45 6.24 -12.39 -3.43
CA SER A 45 5.15 -12.63 -4.38
C SER A 45 4.45 -11.35 -4.85
N SER A 46 4.74 -10.19 -4.26
CA SER A 46 4.14 -8.91 -4.63
C SER A 46 4.60 -8.43 -6.01
N LYS A 47 3.80 -7.56 -6.61
CA LYS A 47 4.06 -6.92 -7.90
C LYS A 47 3.95 -5.41 -7.78
N ILE A 48 4.87 -4.67 -8.40
CA ILE A 48 4.77 -3.22 -8.57
C ILE A 48 4.87 -2.87 -10.05
N GLY A 49 3.97 -2.01 -10.52
CA GLY A 49 3.99 -1.45 -11.87
C GLY A 49 4.42 0.01 -11.85
N ARG A 50 5.49 0.38 -12.57
CA ARG A 50 5.96 1.78 -12.70
C ARG A 50 6.40 2.08 -14.15
N PRO A 51 6.07 3.27 -14.69
CA PRO A 51 6.42 3.57 -16.07
C PRO A 51 7.93 3.75 -16.17
N GLU A 52 8.50 3.27 -17.27
CA GLU A 52 9.87 3.60 -17.66
C GLU A 52 9.89 4.97 -18.34
N GLU A 53 11.08 5.48 -18.67
CA GLU A 53 11.26 6.76 -19.38
C GLU A 53 10.48 6.82 -20.72
N ASN A 54 10.27 5.67 -21.35
CA ASN A 54 9.49 5.54 -22.59
C ASN A 54 7.97 5.44 -22.37
N GLY A 55 7.49 5.58 -21.12
CA GLY A 55 6.08 5.50 -20.74
C GLY A 55 5.51 4.08 -20.67
N ILE A 56 6.27 3.04 -21.04
CA ILE A 56 5.82 1.65 -20.97
C ILE A 56 5.86 1.18 -19.52
N MET A 57 4.83 0.43 -19.12
CA MET A 57 4.75 -0.13 -17.79
C MET A 57 5.74 -1.26 -17.57
N SER A 58 6.72 -1.04 -16.68
CA SER A 58 7.55 -2.11 -16.14
C SER A 58 6.87 -2.74 -14.93
N ILE A 59 6.86 -4.07 -14.86
CA ILE A 59 6.40 -4.82 -13.68
C ILE A 59 7.61 -5.47 -13.03
N LYS A 60 7.78 -5.24 -11.73
CA LYS A 60 8.79 -5.92 -10.91
C LYS A 60 8.11 -6.80 -9.86
N THR A 61 8.75 -7.93 -9.57
CA THR A 61 8.42 -8.90 -8.52
C THR A 61 9.60 -9.02 -7.57
N THR A 62 9.41 -9.64 -6.40
CA THR A 62 10.43 -9.78 -5.32
C THR A 62 10.72 -8.48 -4.57
N MET A 63 10.97 -8.58 -3.27
CA MET A 63 11.32 -7.41 -2.46
C MET A 63 12.61 -6.75 -2.96
N GLN A 64 13.59 -7.54 -3.40
CA GLN A 64 14.86 -7.04 -3.92
C GLN A 64 14.66 -6.20 -5.19
N SER A 65 13.98 -6.73 -6.22
CA SER A 65 13.83 -5.98 -7.48
C SER A 65 12.92 -4.76 -7.30
N ILE A 66 11.96 -4.81 -6.37
CA ILE A 66 11.15 -3.64 -5.99
C ILE A 66 12.02 -2.56 -5.35
N ASN A 67 12.95 -2.94 -4.46
CA ASN A 67 13.89 -2.00 -3.84
C ASN A 67 14.80 -1.35 -4.89
N GLU A 68 15.44 -2.15 -5.74
CA GLU A 68 16.31 -1.67 -6.82
C GLU A 68 15.57 -0.69 -7.74
N LYS A 69 14.33 -1.01 -8.13
CA LYS A 69 13.51 -0.14 -8.97
C LYS A 69 13.12 1.16 -8.26
N THR A 70 12.75 1.10 -6.98
CA THR A 70 12.37 2.27 -6.20
C THR A 70 13.53 3.26 -6.07
N LEU A 71 14.74 2.76 -5.79
CA LEU A 71 15.94 3.58 -5.68
C LEU A 71 16.34 4.17 -7.04
N ALA A 72 16.24 3.40 -8.13
CA ALA A 72 16.57 3.88 -9.47
C ALA A 72 15.65 5.01 -9.96
N LEU A 73 14.41 5.07 -9.49
CA LEU A 73 13.43 6.11 -9.86
C LEU A 73 13.62 7.42 -9.09
N GLY A 74 14.46 7.46 -8.05
CA GLY A 74 14.82 8.71 -7.37
C GLY A 74 13.68 9.40 -6.63
N TYR A 75 12.72 8.64 -6.09
CA TYR A 75 11.50 9.19 -5.48
C TYR A 75 11.72 10.18 -4.32
N GLY A 76 12.88 10.15 -3.67
CA GLY A 76 13.21 11.08 -2.58
C GLY A 76 13.27 12.56 -3.01
N GLU A 77 13.48 12.84 -4.29
CA GLU A 77 13.56 14.19 -4.84
C GLU A 77 12.19 14.76 -5.26
N PHE A 78 11.14 13.93 -5.22
CA PHE A 78 9.79 14.31 -5.63
C PHE A 78 8.90 14.61 -4.43
N THR A 79 7.93 15.48 -4.63
CA THR A 79 6.84 15.70 -3.66
C THR A 79 5.55 15.18 -4.24
N THR A 80 4.79 14.42 -3.45
CA THR A 80 3.44 14.00 -3.82
C THR A 80 2.40 14.73 -2.98
N LYS A 81 1.38 15.31 -3.63
CA LYS A 81 0.19 15.83 -2.96
C LYS A 81 -0.98 14.85 -3.12
N ILE A 82 -1.37 14.20 -2.03
CA ILE A 82 -2.55 13.34 -2.00
C ILE A 82 -3.81 14.19 -2.20
N THR A 83 -4.64 13.80 -3.17
CA THR A 83 -5.91 14.49 -3.51
C THR A 83 -7.12 13.71 -3.00
N SER A 84 -7.11 12.38 -3.17
CA SER A 84 -8.13 11.49 -2.62
C SER A 84 -7.54 10.16 -2.22
N VAL A 85 -8.16 9.54 -1.22
CA VAL A 85 -7.93 8.16 -0.80
C VAL A 85 -9.29 7.50 -0.66
N ASP A 86 -9.53 6.48 -1.47
CA ASP A 86 -10.72 5.65 -1.41
C ASP A 86 -10.29 4.23 -1.04
N ALA A 87 -10.95 3.61 -0.06
CA ALA A 87 -10.60 2.27 0.39
C ALA A 87 -11.86 1.41 0.56
N GLN A 88 -11.77 0.16 0.14
CA GLN A 88 -12.86 -0.81 0.20
C GLN A 88 -12.34 -2.18 0.62
N ASP A 89 -13.16 -2.94 1.33
CA ASP A 89 -12.87 -4.33 1.63
C ASP A 89 -12.69 -5.15 0.35
N SER A 90 -11.82 -6.15 0.42
CA SER A 90 -11.58 -7.10 -0.65
C SER A 90 -11.55 -8.54 -0.11
N HIS A 91 -11.32 -9.50 -0.99
CA HIS A 91 -11.42 -10.92 -0.64
C HIS A 91 -10.47 -11.30 0.50
N ASN A 92 -10.92 -12.21 1.36
CA ASN A 92 -10.17 -12.73 2.51
C ASN A 92 -9.63 -11.65 3.48
N GLY A 93 -10.41 -10.59 3.70
CA GLY A 93 -10.06 -9.53 4.66
C GLY A 93 -8.95 -8.59 4.17
N GLY A 94 -8.64 -8.60 2.87
CA GLY A 94 -7.77 -7.60 2.27
C GLY A 94 -8.47 -6.25 2.11
N VAL A 95 -7.72 -5.20 1.78
CA VAL A 95 -8.27 -3.87 1.45
C VAL A 95 -7.71 -3.42 0.09
N VAL A 96 -8.58 -2.93 -0.79
CA VAL A 96 -8.18 -2.24 -2.01
C VAL A 96 -8.16 -0.75 -1.74
N VAL A 97 -7.04 -0.10 -2.06
CA VAL A 97 -6.85 1.34 -1.88
C VAL A 97 -6.61 1.99 -3.24
N LEU A 98 -7.41 3.00 -3.56
CA LEU A 98 -7.24 3.88 -4.73
C LEU A 98 -6.76 5.24 -4.23
N VAL A 99 -5.68 5.74 -4.84
CA VAL A 99 -5.07 7.02 -4.47
C VAL A 99 -4.94 7.90 -5.70
N THR A 100 -5.41 9.15 -5.60
CA THR A 100 -5.19 10.19 -6.62
C THR A 100 -4.19 11.20 -6.10
N VAL A 101 -3.17 11.54 -6.90
CA VAL A 101 -2.07 12.42 -6.48
C VAL A 101 -1.69 13.46 -7.55
N TYR A 102 -1.07 14.57 -7.10
CA TYR A 102 -0.45 15.62 -7.93
C TYR A 102 1.03 15.82 -7.57
#